data_AF-A0A4V3FFI6-F1
#
_entry.id   AF-A0A4V3FFI6-F1
#
_cell.length_a   1.000
_cell.length_b   1.000
_cell.length_c   1.000
_cell.angle_alpha   90.00
_cell.angle_beta   90.00
_cell.angle_gamma   90.00
#
_symmetry.space_group_name_H-M   'P 1'
#
loop_
_entity.id
_entity.type
_entity.pdbx_description
1 polymer ?
#
loop_
_entity_poly.entity_id
_entity_poly.type
_entity_poly.pdbx_seq_one_letter_code
_entity_poly.pdbx_strand_id
1 'polypeptide(L)'
;MKSKIETFIRSEWLQILILIIPILAALVAMPFATERVPMQWNMKGEVNWYAPKSWGLFVTPVTVLLAFAFVLFKESRDSARYRDADGALTAHGKATRLIRLGISILLGAVALVQISASLGHQADVGRFVLTSVALLFAFMGNLFGKLKPNRYVGVRVPWTLNSEHVWRQTHRVAGWIWTVSSLIVATLSWLLPIHIVHERLAYMWLFFLIVPPLFVAWNEARKERRTTSL
;
A
#
# COMPACT_ATOMS: atom_id res chain seq x y z
N MET A 1 33.85 -3.25 11.21
CA MET A 1 32.58 -3.98 11.04
C MET A 1 31.45 -2.98 10.92
N LYS A 2 30.81 -2.83 9.75
CA LYS A 2 29.60 -2.01 9.64
C LYS A 2 28.46 -2.69 10.37
N SER A 3 27.61 -1.93 11.07
CA SER A 3 26.45 -2.52 11.76
C SER A 3 25.47 -3.09 10.71
N LYS A 4 24.75 -4.17 11.06
CA LYS A 4 23.70 -4.75 10.17
C LYS A 4 22.70 -3.69 9.70
N ILE A 5 22.46 -2.66 10.52
CA ILE A 5 21.58 -1.53 10.22
C ILE A 5 22.17 -0.64 9.13
N GLU A 6 23.47 -0.34 9.15
CA GLU A 6 24.10 0.51 8.14
C GLU A 6 24.02 -0.12 6.74
N THR A 7 24.29 -1.43 6.65
CA THR A 7 24.16 -2.19 5.40
C THR A 7 22.72 -2.21 4.90
N PHE A 8 21.75 -2.38 5.80
CA PHE A 8 20.32 -2.33 5.48
C PHE A 8 19.92 -0.96 4.92
N ILE A 9 20.27 0.14 5.60
CA ILE A 9 19.96 1.50 5.17
C ILE A 9 20.57 1.82 3.80
N ARG A 10 21.84 1.45 3.57
CA ARG A 10 22.48 1.60 2.26
C ARG A 10 21.74 0.85 1.16
N SER A 11 21.21 -0.34 1.48
CA SER A 11 20.43 -1.11 0.52
C SER A 11 19.07 -0.47 0.21
N GLU A 12 18.52 0.33 1.13
CA GLU A 12 17.19 0.95 1.06
C GLU A 12 17.24 2.45 0.70
N TRP A 13 18.30 2.93 0.05
CA TRP A 13 18.46 4.34 -0.33
C TRP A 13 17.27 4.87 -1.14
N LEU A 14 16.71 4.07 -2.06
CA LEU A 14 15.57 4.48 -2.89
C LEU A 14 14.32 4.72 -2.05
N GLN A 15 14.09 3.88 -1.04
CA GLN A 15 12.99 4.04 -0.08
C GLN A 15 13.14 5.35 0.69
N ILE A 16 14.35 5.67 1.16
CA ILE A 16 14.64 6.90 1.89
C ILE A 16 14.42 8.12 0.98
N LEU A 17 14.91 8.06 -0.26
CA LEU A 17 14.73 9.14 -1.23
C LEU A 17 13.23 9.44 -1.46
N ILE A 18 12.41 8.42 -1.69
CA ILE A 18 10.96 8.56 -1.88
C ILE A 18 10.28 9.21 -0.67
N LEU A 19 10.72 8.89 0.56
CA LEU A 19 10.14 9.44 1.79
C LEU A 19 10.59 10.90 2.06
N ILE A 20 11.79 11.28 1.61
CA ILE A 20 12.34 12.62 1.82
C ILE A 20 11.83 13.63 0.80
N ILE A 21 11.57 13.21 -0.45
CA ILE A 21 11.11 14.10 -1.53
C ILE A 21 9.90 14.96 -1.12
N PRO A 22 8.81 14.39 -0.56
CA PRO A 22 7.66 15.18 -0.12
C PRO A 22 7.97 16.20 0.99
N ILE A 23 8.94 15.90 1.86
CA ILE A 23 9.36 16.82 2.94
C ILE A 23 10.11 18.02 2.34
N LEU A 24 11.01 17.76 1.40
CA LEU A 24 11.72 18.83 0.67
C LEU A 24 10.73 19.66 -0.15
N ALA A 25 9.76 19.02 -0.80
CA ALA A 25 8.70 19.72 -1.53
C ALA A 25 7.87 20.62 -0.60
N ALA A 26 7.53 20.15 0.61
CA ALA A 26 6.82 20.95 1.60
C ALA A 26 7.62 22.20 2.05
N LEU A 27 8.93 22.05 2.26
CA LEU A 27 9.82 23.17 2.60
C LEU A 27 9.85 24.22 1.49
N VAL A 28 10.01 23.78 0.23
CA VAL A 28 10.06 24.68 -0.94
C VAL A 28 8.70 25.34 -1.19
N ALA A 29 7.59 24.64 -0.96
CA ALA A 29 6.25 25.15 -1.18
C ALA A 29 5.77 26.13 -0.08
N MET A 30 6.35 26.08 1.12
CA MET A 30 5.91 26.88 2.28
C MET A 30 5.70 28.39 2.01
N PRO A 31 6.60 29.13 1.32
CA PRO A 31 6.38 30.55 1.04
C PRO A 31 5.29 30.81 -0.02
N PHE A 32 4.96 29.83 -0.86
CA PHE A 32 4.01 29.97 -1.98
C PHE A 32 2.64 29.37 -1.70
N ALA A 33 2.53 28.51 -0.68
CA ALA A 33 1.30 27.84 -0.31
C ALA A 33 0.27 28.82 0.28
N THR A 34 -0.99 28.55 -0.03
CA THR A 34 -2.14 29.21 0.59
C THR A 34 -2.17 28.98 2.10
N GLU A 35 -2.79 29.89 2.86
CA GLU A 35 -2.90 29.78 4.33
C GLU A 35 -3.66 28.52 4.79
N ARG A 36 -4.52 27.96 3.91
CA ARG A 36 -5.32 26.77 4.16
C ARG A 36 -4.91 25.65 3.23
N VAL A 37 -4.20 24.67 3.78
CA VAL A 37 -3.79 23.45 3.08
C VAL A 37 -4.95 22.46 3.08
N PRO A 38 -5.42 21.97 1.92
CA PRO A 38 -6.35 20.86 1.84
C PRO A 38 -5.76 19.62 2.53
N MET A 39 -6.55 18.93 3.35
CA MET A 39 -6.05 17.77 4.10
C MET A 39 -6.88 16.51 3.86
N GLN A 40 -8.18 16.65 3.58
CA GLN A 40 -9.05 15.52 3.27
C GLN A 40 -9.99 15.87 2.12
N TRP A 41 -10.30 14.85 1.32
CA TRP A 41 -11.26 14.90 0.23
C TRP A 41 -12.37 13.89 0.51
N ASN A 42 -13.61 14.28 0.23
CA ASN A 42 -14.75 13.38 0.30
C ASN A 42 -14.78 12.43 -0.93
N MET A 43 -15.76 11.52 -0.97
CA MET A 43 -15.94 10.58 -2.08
C MET A 43 -16.28 11.24 -3.43
N LYS A 44 -16.65 12.53 -3.42
CA LYS A 44 -16.89 13.34 -4.63
C LYS A 44 -15.64 14.07 -5.12
N GLY A 45 -14.52 13.94 -4.41
CA GLY A 45 -13.28 14.66 -4.72
C GLY A 45 -13.27 16.11 -4.27
N GLU A 46 -14.19 16.51 -3.38
CA GLU A 46 -14.25 17.87 -2.82
C GLU A 46 -13.49 17.91 -1.48
N VAL A 47 -12.77 19.00 -1.23
CA VAL A 47 -12.06 19.18 0.03
C VAL A 47 -13.08 19.40 1.16
N ASN A 48 -13.06 18.55 2.18
CA ASN A 48 -13.95 18.66 3.33
C ASN A 48 -13.23 19.04 4.63
N TRP A 49 -11.89 19.04 4.63
CA TRP A 49 -11.10 19.49 5.77
C TRP A 49 -9.79 20.16 5.33
N TYR A 50 -9.39 21.21 6.08
CA TYR A 50 -8.22 22.03 5.83
C TYR A 50 -7.38 22.18 7.10
N ALA A 51 -6.09 22.49 6.94
CA ALA A 51 -5.17 22.83 8.01
C ALA A 51 -4.43 24.16 7.72
N PRO A 52 -3.98 24.89 8.77
CA PRO A 52 -3.01 25.96 8.62
C PRO A 52 -1.72 25.50 7.92
N LYS A 53 -1.18 26.32 7.00
CA LYS A 53 0.05 25.98 6.25
C LYS A 53 1.28 25.74 7.13
N SER A 54 1.33 26.35 8.32
CA SER A 54 2.44 26.22 9.27
C SER A 54 2.74 24.78 9.68
N TRP A 55 1.74 23.89 9.64
CA TRP A 55 1.92 22.47 9.92
C TRP A 55 1.28 21.54 8.88
N GLY A 56 0.25 21.99 8.16
CA GLY A 56 -0.52 21.17 7.21
C GLY A 56 0.35 20.55 6.11
N LEU A 57 1.35 21.27 5.61
CA LEU A 57 2.27 20.78 4.58
C LEU A 57 3.18 19.64 5.07
N PHE A 58 3.44 19.58 6.38
CA PHE A 58 4.38 18.62 6.95
C PHE A 58 3.71 17.38 7.56
N VAL A 59 2.45 17.48 7.99
CA VAL A 59 1.78 16.38 8.70
C VAL A 59 1.76 15.09 7.88
N THR A 60 1.34 15.14 6.62
CA THR A 60 1.30 13.96 5.76
C THR A 60 2.69 13.37 5.53
N PRO A 61 3.68 14.11 4.99
CA PRO A 61 4.98 13.53 4.67
C PRO A 61 5.78 13.10 5.92
N VAL A 62 5.69 13.82 7.04
CA VAL A 62 6.35 13.43 8.30
C VAL A 62 5.71 12.19 8.90
N THR A 63 4.38 12.08 8.90
CA THR A 63 3.69 10.89 9.40
C THR A 63 4.08 9.66 8.58
N VAL A 64 4.14 9.79 7.25
CA VAL A 64 4.60 8.71 6.36
C VAL A 64 6.06 8.34 6.66
N LEU A 65 6.96 9.32 6.83
CA LEU A 65 8.35 9.05 7.22
C LEU A 65 8.44 8.26 8.54
N LEU A 66 7.74 8.69 9.59
CA LEU A 66 7.75 8.05 10.90
C LEU A 66 7.17 6.62 10.85
N ALA A 67 6.05 6.44 10.16
CA ALA A 67 5.44 5.13 9.98
C ALA A 67 6.39 4.16 9.27
N PHE A 68 7.07 4.62 8.21
CA PHE A 68 8.00 3.78 7.47
C PHE A 68 9.32 3.55 8.19
N ALA A 69 9.78 4.49 9.03
CA ALA A 69 10.91 4.24 9.92
C ALA A 69 10.62 3.05 10.85
N PHE A 70 9.42 2.97 11.41
CA PHE A 70 8.98 1.82 12.22
C PHE A 70 8.86 0.52 11.40
N VAL A 71 8.34 0.59 10.17
CA VAL A 71 8.28 -0.58 9.28
C VAL A 71 9.67 -1.11 8.94
N LEU A 72 10.60 -0.24 8.56
CA LEU A 72 11.99 -0.59 8.27
C LEU A 72 12.68 -1.20 9.50
N PHE A 73 12.41 -0.67 10.69
CA PHE A 73 12.89 -1.24 11.94
C PHE A 73 12.40 -2.68 12.18
N LYS A 74 11.11 -2.96 11.93
CA LYS A 74 10.56 -4.32 12.07
C LYS A 74 11.13 -5.27 11.02
N GLU A 75 11.20 -4.82 9.78
CA GLU A 75 11.66 -5.62 8.66
C GLU A 75 13.16 -5.96 8.70
N SER A 76 13.99 -5.05 9.23
CA SER A 76 15.42 -5.33 9.44
C SER A 76 15.68 -6.47 10.43
N ARG A 77 14.67 -6.86 11.22
CA ARG A 77 14.70 -7.97 12.18
C ARG A 77 13.97 -9.22 11.68
N ASP A 78 13.37 -9.18 10.49
CA ASP A 78 12.65 -10.31 9.93
C ASP A 78 13.62 -11.26 9.22
N SER A 79 14.00 -12.34 9.90
CA SER A 79 14.91 -13.35 9.36
C SER A 79 14.36 -14.04 8.11
N ALA A 80 13.03 -14.15 7.94
CA ALA A 80 12.43 -14.79 6.78
C ALA A 80 12.68 -14.03 5.45
N ARG A 81 13.13 -12.78 5.54
CA ARG A 81 13.49 -11.96 4.38
C ARG A 81 14.86 -12.27 3.82
N TYR A 82 15.75 -12.90 4.60
CA TYR A 82 17.14 -13.14 4.21
C TYR A 82 17.43 -14.64 4.15
N ARG A 83 18.29 -15.05 3.21
CA ARG A 83 18.79 -16.41 3.13
C ARG A 83 20.02 -16.57 4.02
N ASP A 84 20.08 -17.63 4.81
CA ASP A 84 21.16 -17.84 5.79
C ASP A 84 22.55 -18.00 5.13
N ALA A 85 22.61 -18.59 3.93
CA ALA A 85 23.87 -18.90 3.24
C ALA A 85 24.69 -17.66 2.82
N ASP A 86 24.03 -16.60 2.37
CA ASP A 86 24.69 -15.44 1.74
C ASP A 86 24.09 -14.09 2.15
N GLY A 87 23.04 -14.08 2.97
CA GLY A 87 22.35 -12.86 3.40
C GLY A 87 21.55 -12.17 2.29
N ALA A 88 21.31 -12.82 1.14
CA ALA A 88 20.52 -12.25 0.05
C ALA A 88 19.01 -12.28 0.36
N LEU A 89 18.25 -11.36 -0.25
CA LEU A 89 16.79 -11.32 -0.08
C LEU A 89 16.11 -12.55 -0.69
N THR A 90 15.26 -13.21 0.09
CA THR A 90 14.36 -14.28 -0.36
C THR A 90 13.29 -13.73 -1.31
N ALA A 91 12.55 -14.60 -2.01
CA ALA A 91 11.39 -14.17 -2.81
C ALA A 91 10.38 -13.37 -1.98
N HIS A 92 10.16 -13.79 -0.72
CA HIS A 92 9.34 -13.06 0.25
C HIS A 92 9.96 -11.71 0.61
N GLY A 93 11.26 -11.65 0.90
CA GLY A 93 11.97 -10.40 1.21
C GLY A 93 11.95 -9.37 0.07
N LYS A 94 12.07 -9.84 -1.18
CA LYS A 94 11.92 -9.02 -2.40
C LYS A 94 10.48 -8.54 -2.57
N ALA A 95 9.49 -9.41 -2.37
CA ALA A 95 8.08 -9.05 -2.48
C ALA A 95 7.67 -8.01 -1.43
N THR A 96 8.03 -8.19 -0.16
CA THR A 96 7.74 -7.22 0.91
C THR A 96 8.41 -5.87 0.66
N ARG A 97 9.65 -5.89 0.16
CA ARG A 97 10.36 -4.68 -0.26
C ARG A 97 9.63 -3.92 -1.37
N LEU A 98 9.21 -4.63 -2.42
CA LEU A 98 8.49 -4.04 -3.54
C LEU A 98 7.12 -3.50 -3.12
N ILE A 99 6.38 -4.22 -2.29
CA ILE A 99 5.10 -3.75 -1.74
C ILE A 99 5.32 -2.47 -0.94
N ARG A 100 6.32 -2.43 -0.06
CA ARG A 100 6.66 -1.24 0.73
C ARG A 100 7.00 -0.05 -0.19
N LEU A 101 7.82 -0.25 -1.21
CA LEU A 101 8.15 0.78 -2.19
C LEU A 101 6.89 1.29 -2.90
N GLY A 102 6.00 0.39 -3.36
CA GLY A 102 4.74 0.77 -3.99
C GLY A 102 3.84 1.63 -3.09
N ILE A 103 3.68 1.23 -1.81
CA ILE A 103 2.91 2.02 -0.83
C ILE A 103 3.57 3.40 -0.62
N SER A 104 4.90 3.45 -0.56
CA SER A 104 5.64 4.70 -0.34
C SER A 104 5.52 5.67 -1.51
N ILE A 105 5.56 5.14 -2.74
CA ILE A 105 5.34 5.92 -3.96
C ILE A 105 3.92 6.50 -3.94
N LEU A 106 2.91 5.69 -3.64
CA LEU A 106 1.52 6.14 -3.55
C LEU A 106 1.37 7.26 -2.51
N LEU A 107 1.83 7.04 -1.27
CA LEU A 107 1.68 8.02 -0.20
C LEU A 107 2.51 9.29 -0.44
N GLY A 108 3.71 9.14 -1.02
CA GLY A 108 4.53 10.28 -1.45
C GLY A 108 3.84 11.09 -2.55
N ALA A 109 3.21 10.42 -3.52
CA ALA A 109 2.47 11.08 -4.58
C ALA A 109 1.21 11.79 -4.04
N VAL A 110 0.50 11.18 -3.08
CA VAL A 110 -0.61 11.84 -2.36
C VAL A 110 -0.13 13.09 -1.63
N ALA A 111 1.01 13.03 -0.93
CA ALA A 111 1.59 14.20 -0.28
C ALA A 111 1.96 15.31 -1.29
N LEU A 112 2.50 14.95 -2.45
CA LEU A 112 2.82 15.91 -3.52
C LEU A 112 1.56 16.51 -4.14
N VAL A 113 0.49 15.73 -4.34
CA VAL A 113 -0.81 16.25 -4.80
C VAL A 113 -1.42 17.21 -3.79
N GLN A 114 -1.31 16.90 -2.49
CA GLN A 114 -1.75 17.79 -1.42
C GLN A 114 -0.98 19.13 -1.43
N ILE A 115 0.35 19.07 -1.57
CA ILE A 115 1.21 20.26 -1.69
C ILE A 115 0.83 21.06 -2.96
N SER A 116 0.67 20.38 -4.09
CA SER A 116 0.24 21.00 -5.36
C SER A 116 -1.12 21.70 -5.22
N ALA A 117 -2.09 21.06 -4.57
CA ALA A 117 -3.39 21.66 -4.28
C ALA A 117 -3.28 22.91 -3.40
N SER A 118 -2.35 22.93 -2.44
CA SER A 118 -2.10 24.11 -1.59
C SER A 118 -1.49 25.30 -2.37
N LEU A 119 -0.87 25.05 -3.51
CA LEU A 119 -0.34 26.06 -4.44
C LEU A 119 -1.42 26.58 -5.41
N GLY A 120 -2.68 26.15 -5.26
CA GLY A 120 -3.80 26.59 -6.10
C GLY A 120 -4.05 25.72 -7.33
N HIS A 121 -3.30 24.62 -7.53
CA HIS A 121 -3.56 23.70 -8.62
C HIS A 121 -4.82 22.86 -8.36
N GLN A 122 -5.74 22.84 -9.32
CA GLN A 122 -6.94 22.01 -9.26
C GLN A 122 -6.70 20.67 -9.94
N ALA A 123 -6.18 19.71 -9.19
CA ALA A 123 -6.10 18.32 -9.63
C ALA A 123 -7.39 17.56 -9.28
N ASP A 124 -7.83 16.65 -10.15
CA ASP A 124 -8.88 15.67 -9.82
C ASP A 124 -8.30 14.62 -8.86
N VAL A 125 -8.24 14.99 -7.58
CA VAL A 125 -7.67 14.16 -6.51
C VAL A 125 -8.44 12.86 -6.36
N GLY A 126 -9.76 12.89 -6.57
CA GLY A 126 -10.62 11.70 -6.50
C GLY A 126 -10.20 10.64 -7.52
N ARG A 127 -10.10 11.00 -8.81
CA ARG A 127 -9.62 10.08 -9.86
C ARG A 127 -8.19 9.65 -9.63
N PHE A 128 -7.32 10.58 -9.26
CA PHE A 128 -5.91 10.30 -9.02
C PHE A 128 -5.74 9.23 -7.93
N VAL A 129 -6.38 9.43 -6.77
CA VAL A 129 -6.29 8.51 -5.64
C VAL A 129 -6.92 7.18 -5.99
N LEU A 130 -8.15 7.15 -6.53
CA LEU A 130 -8.81 5.87 -6.86
C LEU A 130 -7.98 5.04 -7.84
N THR A 131 -7.47 5.68 -8.91
CA THR A 131 -6.65 5.00 -9.92
C THR A 131 -5.33 4.52 -9.32
N SER A 132 -4.63 5.36 -8.55
CA SER A 132 -3.32 5.01 -7.99
C SER A 132 -3.43 3.90 -6.94
N VAL A 133 -4.48 3.92 -6.11
CA VAL A 133 -4.77 2.84 -5.16
C VAL A 133 -5.11 1.56 -5.92
N ALA A 134 -5.94 1.63 -6.97
CA ALA A 134 -6.26 0.46 -7.78
C ALA A 134 -5.01 -0.15 -8.45
N LEU A 135 -4.13 0.66 -9.02
CA LEU A 135 -2.86 0.17 -9.58
C LEU A 135 -1.95 -0.44 -8.52
N LEU A 136 -1.90 0.12 -7.30
CA LEU A 136 -1.14 -0.47 -6.19
C LEU A 136 -1.68 -1.86 -5.82
N PHE A 137 -2.99 -2.01 -5.69
CA PHE A 137 -3.60 -3.30 -5.38
C PHE A 137 -3.39 -4.32 -6.51
N ALA A 138 -3.42 -3.88 -7.77
CA ALA A 138 -3.07 -4.75 -8.90
C ALA A 138 -1.62 -5.24 -8.81
N PHE A 139 -0.70 -4.32 -8.53
CA PHE A 139 0.71 -4.62 -8.32
C PHE A 139 0.94 -5.59 -7.15
N MET A 140 0.25 -5.37 -6.02
CA MET A 140 0.31 -6.25 -4.85
C MET A 140 -0.24 -7.65 -5.13
N GLY A 141 -1.35 -7.75 -5.87
CA GLY A 141 -1.93 -9.04 -6.28
C GLY A 141 -0.93 -9.92 -7.03
N ASN A 142 -0.12 -9.33 -7.92
CA ASN A 142 0.95 -10.02 -8.64
C ASN A 142 2.12 -10.50 -7.74
N LEU A 143 2.21 -10.00 -6.51
CA LEU A 143 3.25 -10.38 -5.54
C LEU A 143 2.78 -11.41 -4.52
N PHE A 144 1.48 -11.68 -4.41
CA PHE A 144 0.90 -12.58 -3.40
C PHE A 144 1.46 -14.00 -3.47
N GLY A 145 1.69 -14.54 -4.67
CA GLY A 145 2.28 -15.87 -4.85
C GLY A 145 3.72 -16.01 -4.31
N LYS A 146 4.40 -14.90 -4.02
CA LYS A 146 5.79 -14.87 -3.50
C LYS A 146 5.84 -14.70 -1.99
N LEU A 147 4.71 -14.43 -1.34
CA LEU A 147 4.63 -14.21 0.10
C LEU A 147 4.57 -15.54 0.84
N LYS A 148 5.39 -15.68 1.88
CA LYS A 148 5.21 -16.72 2.90
C LYS A 148 4.22 -16.25 3.97
N PRO A 149 3.60 -17.17 4.74
CA PRO A 149 2.83 -16.81 5.92
C PRO A 149 3.58 -15.82 6.80
N ASN A 150 2.97 -14.66 7.04
CA ASN A 150 3.62 -13.57 7.77
C ASN A 150 2.56 -12.73 8.49
N ARG A 151 3.00 -11.94 9.47
CA ARG A 151 2.10 -11.13 10.31
C ARG A 151 1.79 -9.76 9.72
N TYR A 152 2.32 -9.40 8.56
CA TYR A 152 2.34 -8.03 8.05
C TYR A 152 1.48 -7.81 6.79
N VAL A 153 1.60 -8.68 5.79
CA VAL A 153 1.05 -8.48 4.43
C VAL A 153 0.30 -9.72 3.96
N GLY A 154 -0.88 -9.50 3.38
CA GLY A 154 -1.73 -10.54 2.79
C GLY A 154 -3.05 -10.75 3.53
N VAL A 155 -3.75 -11.83 3.17
CA VAL A 155 -5.01 -12.26 3.79
C VAL A 155 -4.67 -13.01 5.08
N ARG A 156 -4.70 -12.30 6.21
CA ARG A 156 -4.22 -12.76 7.52
C ARG A 156 -5.39 -13.14 8.43
N VAL A 157 -5.92 -14.34 8.23
CA VAL A 157 -6.91 -14.95 9.12
C VAL A 157 -6.27 -16.14 9.84
N PRO A 158 -6.80 -16.59 11.01
CA PRO A 158 -6.19 -17.69 11.77
C PRO A 158 -5.82 -18.93 10.92
N TRP A 159 -6.64 -19.19 9.91
CA TRP A 159 -6.60 -20.28 8.94
C TRP A 159 -5.36 -20.19 8.05
N THR A 160 -5.11 -19.02 7.48
CA THR A 160 -3.97 -18.79 6.58
C THR A 160 -2.66 -18.66 7.35
N LEU A 161 -2.70 -18.18 8.60
CA LEU A 161 -1.50 -18.05 9.43
C LEU A 161 -1.02 -19.41 9.98
N ASN A 162 -1.93 -20.36 10.19
CA ASN A 162 -1.61 -21.66 10.78
C ASN A 162 -1.30 -22.76 9.74
N SER A 163 -1.62 -22.55 8.46
CA SER A 163 -1.32 -23.50 7.39
C SER A 163 -0.71 -22.82 6.16
N GLU A 164 0.50 -23.24 5.79
CA GLU A 164 1.16 -22.79 4.56
C GLU A 164 0.40 -23.25 3.30
N HIS A 165 -0.29 -24.39 3.37
CA HIS A 165 -1.15 -24.86 2.29
C HIS A 165 -2.32 -23.91 2.06
N VAL A 166 -3.08 -23.60 3.13
CA VAL A 166 -4.23 -22.66 3.07
C VAL A 166 -3.76 -21.27 2.66
N TRP A 167 -2.62 -20.81 3.17
CA TRP A 167 -2.00 -19.56 2.75
C TRP A 167 -1.78 -19.49 1.24
N ARG A 168 -1.10 -20.50 0.66
CA ARG A 168 -0.77 -20.55 -0.77
C ARG A 168 -2.02 -20.57 -1.65
N GLN A 169 -3.01 -21.40 -1.31
CA GLN A 169 -4.25 -21.49 -2.10
C GLN A 169 -5.01 -20.16 -2.08
N THR A 170 -5.14 -19.57 -0.90
CA THR A 170 -5.80 -18.28 -0.71
C THR A 170 -5.11 -17.18 -1.50
N HIS A 171 -3.78 -17.04 -1.36
CA HIS A 171 -3.02 -15.99 -2.02
C HIS A 171 -2.90 -16.16 -3.53
N ARG A 172 -3.00 -17.39 -4.05
CA ARG A 172 -3.09 -17.65 -5.49
C ARG A 172 -4.37 -17.06 -6.08
N VAL A 173 -5.51 -17.34 -5.46
CA VAL A 173 -6.81 -16.80 -5.92
C VAL A 173 -6.90 -15.30 -5.67
N ALA A 174 -6.52 -14.86 -4.46
CA ALA A 174 -6.52 -13.45 -4.10
C ALA A 174 -5.62 -12.64 -5.04
N GLY A 175 -4.47 -13.18 -5.46
CA GLY A 175 -3.57 -12.50 -6.40
C GLY A 175 -4.23 -12.21 -7.75
N TRP A 176 -4.94 -13.19 -8.32
CA TRP A 176 -5.73 -12.99 -9.55
C TRP A 176 -6.86 -11.97 -9.36
N ILE A 177 -7.65 -12.11 -8.29
CA ILE A 177 -8.79 -11.23 -8.04
C ILE A 177 -8.32 -9.79 -7.79
N TRP A 178 -7.32 -9.60 -6.95
CA TRP A 178 -6.71 -8.29 -6.68
C TRP A 178 -6.13 -7.67 -7.95
N THR A 179 -5.48 -8.46 -8.80
CA THR A 179 -4.92 -7.95 -10.07
C THR A 179 -6.02 -7.52 -11.03
N VAL A 180 -6.92 -8.43 -11.38
CA VAL A 180 -7.92 -8.20 -12.42
C VAL A 180 -8.95 -7.15 -11.99
N SER A 181 -9.52 -7.28 -10.78
CA SER A 181 -10.55 -6.32 -10.33
C SER A 181 -10.00 -4.91 -10.22
N SER A 182 -8.75 -4.73 -9.78
CA SER A 182 -8.17 -3.40 -9.65
C SER A 182 -7.76 -2.79 -10.99
N LEU A 183 -7.32 -3.59 -11.97
CA LEU A 183 -7.12 -3.11 -13.34
C LEU A 183 -8.44 -2.67 -13.98
N ILE A 184 -9.53 -3.40 -13.73
CA ILE A 184 -10.87 -3.00 -14.18
C ILE A 184 -11.25 -1.66 -13.56
N VAL A 185 -11.11 -1.51 -12.23
CA VAL A 185 -11.43 -0.25 -11.54
C VAL A 185 -10.58 0.92 -12.01
N ALA A 186 -9.27 0.71 -12.17
CA ALA A 186 -8.35 1.73 -12.69
C ALA A 186 -8.70 2.16 -14.13
N THR A 187 -9.29 1.26 -14.93
CA THR A 187 -9.74 1.59 -16.29
C THR A 187 -11.08 2.32 -16.24
N LEU A 188 -12.04 1.80 -15.48
CA LEU A 188 -13.39 2.36 -15.38
C LEU A 188 -13.42 3.73 -14.71
N SER A 189 -12.47 4.06 -13.83
CA SER A 189 -12.36 5.39 -13.22
C SER A 189 -12.14 6.50 -14.24
N TRP A 190 -11.49 6.19 -15.38
CA TRP A 190 -11.26 7.16 -16.44
C TRP A 190 -12.38 7.22 -17.47
N LEU A 191 -13.11 6.11 -17.65
CA LEU A 191 -14.20 6.02 -18.63
C LEU A 191 -15.54 6.55 -18.09
N LEU A 192 -15.77 6.50 -16.79
CA LEU A 192 -17.06 6.79 -16.18
C LEU A 192 -17.08 8.13 -15.42
N PRO A 193 -18.25 8.80 -15.32
CA PRO A 193 -18.35 10.06 -14.58
C PRO A 193 -18.13 9.87 -13.06
N ILE A 194 -17.36 10.78 -12.44
CA ILE A 194 -16.92 10.66 -11.04
C ILE A 194 -18.06 10.69 -10.01
N HIS A 195 -19.06 11.53 -10.25
CA HIS A 195 -20.05 11.95 -9.24
C HIS A 195 -21.10 10.87 -8.87
N ILE A 196 -21.22 9.79 -9.63
CA ILE A 196 -22.22 8.73 -9.40
C ILE A 196 -21.59 7.35 -9.29
N VAL A 197 -20.55 7.09 -10.09
CA VAL A 197 -20.12 5.70 -10.33
C VAL A 197 -18.93 5.29 -9.47
N HIS A 198 -18.08 6.23 -9.04
CA HIS A 198 -16.84 5.91 -8.34
C HIS A 198 -17.08 5.31 -6.94
N GLU A 199 -18.08 5.80 -6.22
CA GLU A 199 -18.45 5.25 -4.90
C GLU A 199 -18.94 3.80 -5.00
N ARG A 200 -19.86 3.53 -5.94
CA ARG A 200 -20.38 2.17 -6.18
C ARG A 200 -19.27 1.22 -6.65
N LEU A 201 -18.40 1.68 -7.55
CA LEU A 201 -17.24 0.92 -7.98
C LEU A 201 -16.31 0.60 -6.81
N ALA A 202 -16.05 1.56 -5.92
CA ALA A 202 -15.20 1.34 -4.75
C ALA A 202 -15.79 0.27 -3.82
N TYR A 203 -17.10 0.29 -3.55
CA TYR A 203 -17.75 -0.74 -2.73
C TYR A 203 -17.73 -2.13 -3.38
N MET A 204 -18.05 -2.23 -4.67
CA MET A 204 -17.97 -3.49 -5.41
C MET A 204 -16.53 -4.03 -5.40
N TRP A 205 -15.55 -3.15 -5.58
CA TRP A 205 -14.16 -3.52 -5.56
C TRP A 205 -13.71 -4.03 -4.19
N LEU A 206 -14.06 -3.35 -3.10
CA LEU A 206 -13.80 -3.81 -1.74
C LEU A 206 -14.41 -5.18 -1.46
N PHE A 207 -15.63 -5.42 -1.95
CA PHE A 207 -16.25 -6.74 -1.87
C PHE A 207 -15.37 -7.81 -2.52
N PHE A 208 -14.89 -7.60 -3.76
CA PHE A 208 -14.01 -8.55 -4.45
C PHE A 208 -12.64 -8.72 -3.78
N LEU A 209 -12.07 -7.66 -3.21
CA LEU A 209 -10.78 -7.73 -2.52
C LEU A 209 -10.84 -8.55 -1.22
N ILE A 210 -12.01 -8.62 -0.58
CA ILE A 210 -12.18 -9.17 0.77
C ILE A 210 -12.94 -10.49 0.76
N VAL A 211 -14.16 -10.51 0.21
CA VAL A 211 -15.10 -11.63 0.39
C VAL A 211 -14.62 -12.91 -0.30
N PRO A 212 -14.25 -12.91 -1.60
CA PRO A 212 -13.75 -14.12 -2.25
C PRO A 212 -12.47 -14.69 -1.61
N PRO A 213 -11.43 -13.89 -1.28
CA PRO A 213 -10.27 -14.43 -0.59
C PRO A 213 -10.58 -15.04 0.77
N LEU A 214 -11.48 -14.42 1.56
CA LEU A 214 -11.92 -14.98 2.84
C LEU A 214 -12.70 -16.29 2.65
N PHE A 215 -13.57 -16.35 1.64
CA PHE A 215 -14.30 -17.56 1.31
C PHE A 215 -13.36 -18.71 0.92
N VAL A 216 -12.32 -18.43 0.11
CA VAL A 216 -11.29 -19.43 -0.24
C VAL A 216 -10.52 -19.88 0.98
N ALA A 217 -10.07 -18.95 1.83
CA ALA A 217 -9.38 -19.29 3.08
C ALA A 217 -10.24 -20.19 3.98
N TRP A 218 -11.53 -19.86 4.09
CA TRP A 218 -12.51 -20.65 4.84
C TRP A 218 -12.67 -22.05 4.27
N ASN A 219 -12.89 -22.16 2.96
CA ASN A 219 -13.13 -23.42 2.29
C ASN A 219 -11.90 -24.35 2.35
N GLU A 220 -10.70 -23.81 2.13
CA GLU A 220 -9.47 -24.61 2.13
C GLU A 220 -9.13 -25.14 3.53
N ALA A 221 -9.28 -24.34 4.60
CA ALA A 221 -9.03 -24.90 5.93
C ALA A 221 -10.14 -25.86 6.39
N ARG A 222 -11.38 -25.71 5.88
CA ARG A 222 -12.42 -26.73 6.11
C ARG A 222 -12.06 -28.06 5.48
N LYS A 223 -11.49 -28.06 4.26
CA LYS A 223 -10.99 -29.28 3.60
C LYS A 223 -9.84 -29.90 4.38
N GLU A 224 -8.86 -29.08 4.77
CA GLU A 224 -7.68 -29.53 5.52
C GLU A 224 -8.04 -30.21 6.84
N ARG A 225 -9.00 -29.66 7.60
CA ARG A 225 -9.50 -30.28 8.84
C ARG A 225 -10.19 -31.63 8.64
N ARG A 226 -10.86 -31.84 7.49
CA ARG A 226 -11.52 -33.12 7.18
C ARG A 226 -10.53 -34.21 6.83
N THR A 227 -9.42 -33.84 6.18
CA THR A 227 -8.36 -34.78 5.82
C THR A 227 -7.50 -35.19 7.01
N THR A 228 -7.34 -34.33 8.03
CA THR A 228 -6.55 -34.66 9.23
C THR A 228 -7.35 -35.42 10.30
N SER A 229 -8.68 -35.47 10.18
CA SER A 229 -9.55 -36.24 11.08
C SER A 229 -9.82 -37.68 10.61
N LEU A 230 -9.26 -38.08 9.48
CA LEU A 230 -9.30 -39.43 8.90
C LEU A 230 -7.93 -40.10 9.08
#